data_AF-A0A927AM57-F1
#
_entry.id   AF-A0A927AM57-F1
#
_cell.length_a   1.000
_cell.length_b   1.000
_cell.length_c   1.000
_cell.angle_alpha   90.00
_cell.angle_beta   90.00
_cell.angle_gamma   90.00
#
_symmetry.space_group_name_H-M   'P 1'
#
loop_
_entity.id
_entity.type
_entity.pdbx_description
1 polymer ?
#
loop_
_entity_poly.entity_id
_entity_poly.type
_entity_poly.pdbx_seq_one_letter_code
_entity_poly.pdbx_strand_id
1 'polypeptide(L)'
;MYKLLVFFLLISLLSCQSNSQPEPPQYNVPAEVEPFILAFRQEAQQRNKTVATNNLIVTFGTTLGEDVCGECIPGKTPRIVLNIDDFCWQKASQQERECLIFHELGHCLLNRAHKTDKFPNGAFISLMNPDNVTVYATCRYPIGDDECDKRPRRSYYIDELFDSSTPTPTWGK
;
A
#
# COMPACT_ATOMS: atom_id res chain seq x y z
N MET A 1 53.43 -37.62 14.41
CA MET A 1 52.06 -37.63 13.84
C MET A 1 51.16 -36.46 14.29
N TYR A 2 51.66 -35.46 15.03
CA TYR A 2 50.84 -34.30 15.45
C TYR A 2 50.97 -33.06 14.54
N LYS A 3 52.05 -32.95 13.75
CA LYS A 3 52.28 -31.82 12.83
C LYS A 3 51.31 -31.79 11.64
N LEU A 4 50.77 -32.94 11.22
CA LEU A 4 49.77 -33.03 10.15
C LEU A 4 48.37 -32.62 10.61
N LEU A 5 48.10 -32.71 11.93
CA LEU A 5 46.79 -32.42 12.53
C LEU A 5 46.57 -30.92 12.76
N VAL A 6 47.65 -30.13 12.88
CA VAL A 6 47.59 -28.67 13.05
C VAL A 6 47.24 -27.97 11.73
N PHE A 7 47.62 -28.53 10.58
CA PHE A 7 47.36 -27.93 9.26
C PHE A 7 45.87 -28.00 8.87
N PHE A 8 45.12 -28.97 9.39
CA PHE A 8 43.68 -29.11 9.13
C PHE A 8 42.79 -28.15 9.95
N LEU A 9 43.33 -27.55 11.02
CA LEU A 9 42.56 -26.64 11.90
C LEU A 9 42.58 -25.17 11.43
N LEU A 10 43.46 -24.81 10.50
CA LEU A 10 43.62 -23.44 9.99
C LEU A 10 42.75 -23.12 8.76
N ILE A 11 42.12 -24.12 8.14
CA ILE A 11 41.32 -23.96 6.91
C ILE A 11 39.84 -23.69 7.23
N SER A 12 39.40 -23.93 8.47
CA SER A 12 38.00 -23.76 8.91
C SER A 12 37.60 -22.33 9.27
N LEU A 13 38.51 -21.34 9.19
CA LEU A 13 38.23 -19.93 9.49
C LEU A 13 37.92 -19.07 8.25
N LEU A 14 37.93 -19.64 7.04
CA LEU A 14 37.40 -19.00 5.84
C LEU A 14 35.89 -19.26 5.72
N SER A 15 35.14 -18.92 6.77
CA SER A 15 33.70 -18.81 6.67
C SER A 15 33.39 -17.53 5.90
N CYS A 16 32.90 -17.67 4.66
CA CYS A 16 32.41 -16.55 3.87
C CYS A 16 31.28 -15.85 4.64
N GLN A 17 31.60 -14.71 5.28
CA GLN A 17 30.58 -13.71 5.55
C GLN A 17 30.06 -13.25 4.19
N SER A 18 28.80 -13.53 3.90
CA SER A 18 28.14 -12.94 2.73
C SER A 18 28.10 -11.44 2.95
N ASN A 19 29.10 -10.73 2.41
CA ASN A 19 29.10 -9.28 2.28
C ASN A 19 27.99 -8.92 1.29
N SER A 20 26.75 -8.98 1.76
CA SER A 20 25.59 -8.46 1.05
C SER A 20 25.65 -6.95 1.16
N GLN A 21 26.39 -6.33 0.24
CA GLN A 21 26.31 -4.89 0.01
C GLN A 21 24.82 -4.53 -0.17
N PRO A 22 24.35 -3.39 0.40
CA PRO A 22 22.98 -2.96 0.17
C PRO A 22 22.72 -2.86 -1.32
N GLU A 23 21.68 -3.53 -1.81
CA GLU A 23 21.25 -3.33 -3.19
C GLU A 23 20.88 -1.85 -3.38
N PRO A 24 21.25 -1.23 -4.51
CA PRO A 24 20.86 0.14 -4.78
C PRO A 24 19.33 0.26 -4.81
N PRO A 25 18.75 1.39 -4.37
CA PRO A 25 17.31 1.60 -4.43
C PRO A 25 16.83 1.48 -5.88
N GLN A 26 15.77 0.69 -6.07
CA GLN A 26 15.12 0.49 -7.36
C GLN A 26 13.77 1.20 -7.33
N TYR A 27 13.60 2.17 -8.24
CA TYR A 27 12.37 2.90 -8.40
C TYR A 27 11.85 2.77 -9.83
N ASN A 28 10.66 2.19 -9.98
CA ASN A 28 10.00 2.04 -11.27
C ASN A 28 8.49 2.08 -11.06
N VAL A 29 7.86 3.20 -11.41
CA VAL A 29 6.42 3.41 -11.25
C VAL A 29 5.85 3.90 -12.59
N PRO A 30 4.72 3.34 -13.07
CA PRO A 30 4.07 3.83 -14.28
C PRO A 30 3.70 5.30 -14.14
N ALA A 31 3.86 6.08 -15.21
CA ALA A 31 3.61 7.52 -15.18
C ALA A 31 2.17 7.88 -14.74
N GLU A 32 1.19 7.01 -15.00
CA GLU A 32 -0.19 7.21 -14.55
C GLU A 32 -0.42 6.94 -13.05
N VAL A 33 0.50 6.23 -12.39
CA VAL A 33 0.44 5.94 -10.95
C VAL A 33 1.19 6.98 -10.12
N GLU A 34 2.22 7.62 -10.71
CA GLU A 34 3.06 8.65 -10.06
C GLU A 34 2.31 9.73 -9.29
N PRO A 35 1.21 10.33 -9.80
CA PRO A 35 0.46 11.33 -9.06
C PRO A 35 -0.05 10.83 -7.71
N PHE A 36 -0.40 9.54 -7.60
CA PHE A 36 -0.87 8.93 -6.35
C PHE A 36 0.30 8.66 -5.38
N ILE A 37 1.49 8.29 -5.88
CA ILE A 37 2.70 8.16 -5.04
C ILE A 37 3.11 9.50 -4.46
N LEU A 38 3.02 10.58 -5.25
CA LEU A 38 3.25 11.94 -4.77
C LEU A 38 2.21 12.36 -3.73
N ALA A 39 0.92 12.14 -4.00
CA ALA A 39 -0.15 12.46 -3.08
C ALA A 39 0.02 11.74 -1.74
N PHE A 40 0.37 10.45 -1.74
CA PHE A 40 0.62 9.69 -0.52
C PHE A 40 1.74 10.29 0.33
N ARG A 41 2.85 10.71 -0.29
CA ARG A 41 3.94 11.39 0.42
C ARG A 41 3.50 12.73 1.01
N GLN A 42 2.73 13.51 0.26
CA GLN A 42 2.23 14.80 0.72
C GLN A 42 1.29 14.64 1.93
N GLU A 43 0.38 13.66 1.87
CA GLU A 43 -0.54 13.34 2.96
C GLU A 43 0.20 12.82 4.20
N ALA A 44 1.25 12.01 4.03
CA ALA A 44 2.11 11.58 5.12
C ALA A 44 2.81 12.79 5.78
N GLN A 45 3.38 13.69 4.97
CA GLN A 45 4.07 14.89 5.45
C GLN A 45 3.13 15.82 6.23
N GLN A 46 1.90 16.02 5.76
CA GLN A 46 0.88 16.81 6.46
C GLN A 46 0.58 16.29 7.88
N ARG A 47 0.84 15.00 8.13
CA ARG A 47 0.65 14.32 9.43
C ARG A 47 1.97 14.12 10.18
N ASN A 48 3.03 14.84 9.80
CA ASN A 48 4.38 14.73 10.35
C ASN A 48 4.94 13.29 10.29
N LYS A 49 4.51 12.51 9.29
CA LYS A 49 5.06 11.18 9.00
C LYS A 49 6.06 11.29 7.86
N THR A 50 7.14 10.51 7.93
CA THR A 50 8.08 10.36 6.83
C THR A 50 7.94 8.96 6.26
N VAL A 51 7.61 8.88 4.96
CA VAL A 51 7.54 7.61 4.24
C VAL A 51 8.47 7.67 3.03
N ALA A 52 9.43 6.75 2.99
CA ALA A 52 10.34 6.63 1.85
C ALA A 52 9.65 5.88 0.71
N THR A 53 9.55 6.51 -0.46
CA THR A 53 9.01 5.89 -1.68
C THR A 53 10.06 5.75 -2.77
N ASN A 54 11.32 6.08 -2.51
CA ASN A 54 12.42 6.08 -3.50
C ASN A 54 12.96 4.68 -3.82
N ASN A 55 12.40 3.64 -3.21
CA ASN A 55 12.72 2.24 -3.46
C ASN A 55 11.40 1.45 -3.56
N LEU A 56 10.68 1.64 -4.66
CA LEU A 56 9.34 1.11 -4.89
C LEU A 56 9.19 0.74 -6.36
N ILE A 57 8.65 -0.45 -6.61
CA ILE A 57 8.27 -0.88 -7.96
C ILE A 57 6.75 -1.03 -8.00
N VAL A 58 6.13 -0.43 -9.00
CA VAL A 58 4.72 -0.67 -9.33
C VAL A 58 4.64 -1.20 -10.75
N THR A 59 3.82 -2.22 -10.97
CA THR A 59 3.60 -2.81 -12.30
C THR A 59 2.14 -3.12 -12.51
N PHE A 60 1.66 -3.00 -13.75
CA PHE A 60 0.40 -3.62 -14.14
C PHE A 60 0.62 -5.08 -14.50
N GLY A 61 -0.27 -5.96 -14.04
CA GLY A 61 -0.16 -7.40 -14.27
C GLY A 61 -1.31 -8.17 -13.62
N THR A 62 -1.21 -9.49 -13.66
CA THR A 62 -2.17 -10.38 -12.99
C THR A 62 -1.80 -10.52 -11.52
N THR A 63 -2.73 -10.19 -10.64
CA THR A 63 -2.68 -10.39 -9.19
C THR A 63 -3.04 -11.84 -8.83
N LEU A 64 -2.82 -12.25 -7.58
CA LEU A 64 -3.26 -13.55 -7.08
C LEU A 64 -4.78 -13.61 -6.86
N GLY A 65 -5.56 -13.67 -7.94
CA GLY A 65 -7.01 -13.86 -7.94
C GLY A 65 -7.74 -12.93 -8.89
N GLU A 66 -8.81 -13.41 -9.55
CA GLU A 66 -9.55 -12.62 -10.55
C GLU A 66 -10.18 -11.35 -9.97
N ASP A 67 -10.56 -11.36 -8.68
CA ASP A 67 -11.22 -10.24 -8.00
C ASP A 67 -10.26 -9.34 -7.21
N VAL A 68 -8.95 -9.56 -7.32
CA VAL A 68 -7.94 -8.79 -6.58
C VAL A 68 -7.42 -7.64 -7.44
N CYS A 69 -7.72 -6.40 -7.06
CA CYS A 69 -7.30 -5.24 -7.86
C CYS A 69 -5.85 -4.80 -7.65
N GLY A 70 -5.26 -5.16 -6.50
CA GLY A 70 -3.91 -4.80 -6.13
C GLY A 70 -3.30 -5.85 -5.22
N GLU A 71 -1.99 -6.00 -5.31
CA GLU A 71 -1.23 -6.84 -4.40
C GLU A 71 0.12 -6.21 -4.06
N CYS A 72 0.33 -5.96 -2.78
CA CYS A 72 1.62 -5.61 -2.23
C CYS A 72 2.44 -6.87 -1.91
N ILE A 73 3.64 -6.95 -2.49
CA ILE A 73 4.68 -7.92 -2.16
C ILE A 73 5.74 -7.19 -1.30
N PRO A 74 5.74 -7.38 0.03
CA PRO A 74 6.70 -6.73 0.90
C PRO A 74 8.12 -7.27 0.66
N GLY A 75 9.13 -6.44 0.91
CA GLY A 75 10.52 -6.82 0.73
C GLY A 75 11.46 -5.63 0.87
N LYS A 76 12.76 -5.83 0.61
CA LYS A 76 13.75 -4.74 0.62
C LYS A 76 13.37 -3.63 -0.37
N THR A 77 12.92 -4.02 -1.56
CA THR A 77 12.23 -3.17 -2.53
C THR A 77 10.79 -3.68 -2.62
N PRO A 78 9.83 -3.04 -1.93
CA PRO A 78 8.42 -3.37 -2.03
C PRO A 78 7.95 -3.30 -3.49
N ARG A 79 7.07 -4.24 -3.86
CA ARG A 79 6.48 -4.29 -5.20
C ARG A 79 4.96 -4.26 -5.08
N ILE A 80 4.30 -3.47 -5.94
CA ILE A 80 2.85 -3.45 -6.05
C ILE A 80 2.48 -3.92 -7.45
N VAL A 81 1.64 -4.95 -7.54
CA VAL A 81 1.04 -5.41 -8.79
C VAL A 81 -0.40 -4.91 -8.84
N LEU A 82 -0.76 -4.22 -9.91
CA LEU A 82 -2.11 -3.69 -10.13
C LEU A 82 -2.77 -4.42 -11.29
N ASN A 83 -4.03 -4.81 -11.11
CA ASN A 83 -4.82 -5.32 -12.23
C ASN A 83 -5.30 -4.15 -13.10
N ILE A 84 -5.03 -4.23 -14.41
CA ILE A 84 -5.32 -3.18 -15.39
C ILE A 84 -6.73 -3.25 -16.00
N ASP A 85 -7.55 -4.22 -15.59
CA ASP A 85 -8.89 -4.38 -16.16
C ASP A 85 -9.83 -3.17 -15.90
N ASP A 86 -11.00 -3.25 -16.53
CA ASP A 86 -12.03 -2.21 -16.44
C ASP A 86 -12.53 -1.99 -15.02
N PHE A 87 -12.66 -3.06 -14.24
CA PHE A 87 -13.21 -3.02 -12.90
C PHE A 87 -12.23 -2.37 -11.92
N CYS A 88 -10.95 -2.71 -12.01
CA CYS A 88 -9.91 -2.28 -11.09
C CYS A 88 -9.25 -0.95 -11.47
N TRP A 89 -9.06 -0.67 -12.77
CA TRP A 89 -8.28 0.50 -13.19
C TRP A 89 -8.96 1.36 -14.26
N GLN A 90 -9.28 0.82 -15.44
CA GLN A 90 -9.60 1.66 -16.61
C GLN A 90 -10.84 2.54 -16.38
N LYS A 91 -11.88 2.02 -15.75
CA LYS A 91 -13.12 2.77 -15.44
C LYS A 91 -13.18 3.30 -14.02
N ALA A 92 -12.16 3.01 -13.20
CA ALA A 92 -12.06 3.56 -11.86
C ALA A 92 -11.87 5.08 -11.90
N SER A 93 -12.59 5.79 -11.05
CA SER A 93 -12.43 7.23 -10.81
C SER A 93 -11.08 7.53 -10.16
N GLN A 94 -10.67 8.80 -10.19
CA GLN A 94 -9.43 9.22 -9.54
C GLN A 94 -9.41 8.87 -8.04
N GLN A 95 -10.56 8.96 -7.35
CA GLN A 95 -10.66 8.61 -5.94
C GLN A 95 -10.52 7.10 -5.69
N GLU A 96 -11.08 6.27 -6.58
CA GLU A 96 -10.95 4.81 -6.47
C GLU A 96 -9.52 4.35 -6.75
N ARG A 97 -8.85 4.94 -7.76
CA ARG A 97 -7.43 4.69 -8.03
C ARG A 97 -6.54 5.15 -6.87
N GLU A 98 -6.80 6.34 -6.32
CA GLU A 98 -6.09 6.81 -5.12
C GLU A 98 -6.30 5.85 -3.95
N CYS A 99 -7.54 5.41 -3.71
CA CYS A 99 -7.88 4.49 -2.62
C CYS A 99 -7.12 3.17 -2.77
N LEU A 100 -7.11 2.59 -3.97
CA LEU A 100 -6.38 1.35 -4.25
C LEU A 100 -4.88 1.53 -4.03
N ILE A 101 -4.27 2.58 -4.59
CA ILE A 101 -2.83 2.81 -4.42
C ILE A 101 -2.48 3.06 -2.94
N PHE A 102 -3.31 3.82 -2.21
CA PHE A 102 -3.08 4.09 -0.79
C PHE A 102 -3.24 2.83 0.06
N HIS A 103 -4.14 1.92 -0.31
CA HIS A 103 -4.31 0.62 0.33
C HIS A 103 -3.03 -0.21 0.19
N GLU A 104 -2.51 -0.36 -1.04
CA GLU A 104 -1.30 -1.13 -1.29
C GLU A 104 -0.05 -0.51 -0.64
N LEU A 105 0.06 0.82 -0.65
CA LEU A 105 1.12 1.53 0.08
C LEU A 105 0.96 1.39 1.60
N GLY A 106 -0.27 1.28 2.10
CA GLY A 106 -0.57 0.94 3.49
C GLY A 106 0.03 -0.40 3.89
N HIS A 107 -0.12 -1.43 3.04
CA HIS A 107 0.56 -2.72 3.23
C HIS A 107 2.07 -2.58 3.15
N CYS A 108 2.58 -2.03 2.03
CA CYS A 108 4.00 -2.07 1.69
C CYS A 108 4.88 -1.15 2.55
N LEU A 109 4.38 0.03 2.94
CA LEU A 109 5.19 1.07 3.55
C LEU A 109 4.78 1.41 4.99
N LEU A 110 3.54 1.11 5.36
CA LEU A 110 3.03 1.36 6.72
C LEU A 110 2.82 0.08 7.53
N ASN A 111 3.03 -1.10 6.91
CA ASN A 111 2.82 -2.42 7.51
C ASN A 111 1.40 -2.57 8.11
N ARG A 112 0.41 -2.02 7.41
CA ARG A 112 -1.00 -2.11 7.79
C ARG A 112 -1.56 -3.45 7.33
N ALA A 113 -2.34 -4.11 8.19
CA ALA A 113 -3.09 -5.31 7.83
C ALA A 113 -4.51 -4.93 7.39
N HIS A 114 -5.21 -5.85 6.71
CA HIS A 114 -6.62 -5.66 6.41
C HIS A 114 -7.44 -5.45 7.69
N LYS A 115 -8.48 -4.61 7.59
CA LYS A 115 -9.42 -4.32 8.68
C LYS A 115 -10.85 -4.25 8.16
N THR A 116 -11.70 -5.14 8.67
CA THR A 116 -13.07 -5.35 8.18
C THR A 116 -14.15 -4.75 9.08
N ASP A 117 -13.76 -4.12 10.20
CA ASP A 117 -14.70 -3.46 11.11
C ASP A 117 -15.51 -2.38 10.39
N LYS A 118 -16.78 -2.25 10.81
CA LYS A 118 -17.73 -1.28 10.25
C LYS A 118 -18.28 -0.37 11.34
N PHE A 119 -18.57 0.85 10.95
CA PHE A 119 -19.38 1.79 11.72
C PHE A 119 -20.84 1.32 11.85
N PRO A 120 -21.63 1.87 12.80
CA PRO A 120 -23.06 1.57 12.92
C PRO A 120 -23.86 1.77 11.62
N ASN A 121 -23.49 2.74 10.79
CA ASN A 121 -24.10 2.98 9.48
C ASN A 121 -23.67 1.98 8.37
N GLY A 122 -22.84 0.98 8.70
CA GLY A 122 -22.36 -0.06 7.79
C GLY A 122 -21.15 0.32 6.93
N ALA A 123 -20.63 1.55 7.01
CA ALA A 123 -19.40 1.93 6.30
C ALA A 123 -18.16 1.30 6.97
N PHE A 124 -17.17 0.91 6.17
CA PHE A 124 -15.90 0.40 6.71
C PHE A 124 -15.19 1.48 7.53
N ILE A 125 -14.60 1.08 8.65
CA ILE A 125 -13.83 1.97 9.52
C ILE A 125 -12.49 2.35 8.88
N SER A 126 -11.92 1.48 8.04
CA SER A 126 -10.59 1.65 7.48
C SER A 126 -10.57 1.61 5.96
N LEU A 127 -9.63 2.35 5.38
CA LEU A 127 -9.24 2.23 3.97
C LEU A 127 -8.63 0.85 3.70
N MET A 128 -8.04 0.22 4.72
CA MET A 128 -7.48 -1.14 4.68
C MET A 128 -8.56 -2.24 4.65
N ASN A 129 -9.80 -1.93 4.31
CA ASN A 129 -10.80 -2.96 4.05
C ASN A 129 -10.50 -3.64 2.71
N PRO A 130 -10.61 -4.97 2.60
CA PRO A 130 -10.25 -5.69 1.37
C PRO A 130 -11.34 -5.60 0.29
N ASP A 131 -12.56 -5.20 0.64
CA ASP A 131 -13.74 -5.44 -0.20
C ASP A 131 -14.20 -4.20 -0.98
N ASN A 132 -13.72 -3.00 -0.64
CA ASN A 132 -14.34 -1.76 -1.11
C ASN A 132 -13.36 -0.59 -1.26
N VAL A 133 -12.93 -0.36 -2.51
CA VAL A 133 -12.13 0.81 -2.93
C VAL A 133 -12.98 2.09 -3.12
N THR A 134 -14.31 2.02 -2.90
CA THR A 134 -15.24 3.15 -3.13
C THR A 134 -15.55 3.94 -1.86
N VAL A 135 -14.79 3.73 -0.76
CA VAL A 135 -15.09 4.30 0.56
C VAL A 135 -15.14 5.84 0.59
N TYR A 136 -14.45 6.51 -0.33
CA TYR A 136 -14.56 7.95 -0.59
C TYR A 136 -14.70 8.30 -2.09
N ALA A 137 -15.27 7.39 -2.89
CA ALA A 137 -15.47 7.63 -4.32
C ALA A 137 -16.45 8.77 -4.62
N THR A 138 -16.30 9.35 -5.81
CA THR A 138 -17.31 10.25 -6.39
C THR A 138 -18.61 9.49 -6.69
N CYS A 139 -19.73 10.19 -6.66
CA CYS A 139 -20.97 9.62 -7.16
C CYS A 139 -20.90 9.43 -8.68
N ARG A 140 -21.13 8.19 -9.17
CA ARG A 140 -21.16 7.88 -10.61
C ARG A 140 -22.51 8.22 -11.27
N TYR A 141 -23.60 8.10 -10.52
CA TYR A 141 -24.96 8.33 -11.00
C TYR A 141 -25.74 9.16 -9.98
N PRO A 142 -25.70 10.50 -10.05
CA PRO A 142 -26.44 11.36 -9.14
C PRO A 142 -27.91 11.37 -9.55
N ILE A 143 -28.66 10.36 -9.10
CA ILE A 143 -30.12 10.30 -9.26
C ILE A 143 -30.73 10.61 -7.89
N GLY A 144 -31.35 11.79 -7.77
CA GLY A 144 -31.85 12.30 -6.48
C GLY A 144 -30.81 13.16 -5.77
N ASP A 145 -30.74 13.03 -4.45
CA ASP A 145 -29.83 13.82 -3.60
C ASP A 145 -28.38 13.28 -3.65
N ASP A 146 -27.41 14.13 -3.27
CA ASP A 146 -25.95 13.85 -3.31
C ASP A 146 -25.46 12.77 -2.31
N GLU A 147 -26.35 11.94 -1.73
CA GLU A 147 -26.00 10.91 -0.72
C GLU A 147 -24.96 9.88 -1.22
N CYS A 148 -24.88 9.71 -2.54
CA CYS A 148 -23.92 8.81 -3.18
C CYS A 148 -22.49 9.37 -3.23
N ASP A 149 -22.27 10.68 -3.04
CA ASP A 149 -20.93 11.28 -3.06
C ASP A 149 -20.21 11.10 -1.72
N LYS A 150 -19.17 10.26 -1.72
CA LYS A 150 -18.40 9.92 -0.52
C LYS A 150 -17.09 10.70 -0.44
N ARG A 151 -16.78 11.59 -1.38
CA ARG A 151 -15.54 12.40 -1.38
C ARG A 151 -15.29 13.13 -0.05
N PRO A 152 -16.29 13.66 0.67
CA PRO A 152 -16.07 14.29 1.98
C PRO A 152 -15.49 13.35 3.04
N ARG A 153 -15.55 12.01 2.84
CA ARG A 153 -14.98 11.02 3.77
C ARG A 153 -13.48 10.83 3.60
N ARG A 154 -12.87 11.34 2.51
CA ARG A 154 -11.45 11.14 2.18
C ARG A 154 -10.52 11.51 3.33
N SER A 155 -10.73 12.66 3.97
CA SER A 155 -9.87 13.13 5.07
C SER A 155 -9.81 12.11 6.21
N TYR A 156 -10.96 11.62 6.66
CA TYR A 156 -11.05 10.60 7.71
C TYR A 156 -10.27 9.33 7.36
N TYR A 157 -10.43 8.80 6.14
CA TYR A 157 -9.77 7.55 5.75
C TYR A 157 -8.24 7.69 5.65
N ILE A 158 -7.76 8.86 5.24
CA ILE A 158 -6.32 9.12 5.19
C ILE A 158 -5.78 9.37 6.61
N ASP A 159 -6.53 10.07 7.48
CA ASP A 159 -6.18 10.19 8.89
C ASP A 159 -6.06 8.80 9.54
N GLU A 160 -7.05 7.93 9.34
CA GLU A 160 -7.05 6.56 9.88
C GLU A 160 -5.90 5.70 9.34
N LEU A 161 -5.54 5.89 8.06
CA LEU A 161 -4.44 5.16 7.43
C LEU A 161 -3.10 5.43 8.13
N PHE A 162 -2.85 6.68 8.53
CA PHE A 162 -1.62 7.09 9.21
C PHE A 162 -1.71 7.05 10.75
N ASP A 163 -2.92 7.01 11.30
CA ASP A 163 -3.21 6.90 12.73
C ASP A 163 -4.51 6.09 12.98
N SER A 164 -4.35 4.83 13.38
CA SER A 164 -5.47 3.95 13.68
C SER A 164 -6.30 4.36 14.90
N SER A 165 -5.88 5.37 15.66
CA SER A 165 -6.64 5.95 16.77
C SER A 165 -7.56 7.10 16.33
N THR A 166 -7.61 7.41 15.03
CA THR A 166 -8.49 8.43 14.46
C THR A 166 -9.94 8.25 14.95
N PRO A 167 -10.55 9.27 15.59
CA PRO A 167 -11.89 9.16 16.15
C PRO A 167 -12.97 8.91 15.10
N THR A 168 -14.06 8.27 15.52
CA THR A 168 -15.26 8.06 14.69
C THR A 168 -15.80 9.40 14.18
N PRO A 169 -15.96 9.58 12.86
CA PRO A 169 -16.49 10.80 12.26
C PRO A 169 -18.01 10.86 12.42
N THR A 170 -18.60 12.06 12.36
CA THR A 170 -20.05 12.26 12.55
C THR A 170 -20.91 11.43 11.58
N TRP A 171 -20.48 11.29 10.33
CA TRP A 171 -21.20 10.50 9.32
C TRP A 171 -21.16 9.00 9.60
N GLY A 172 -20.22 8.53 10.43
CA GLY A 172 -20.03 7.13 10.81
C GLY A 172 -20.63 6.79 12.18
N LYS A 173 -21.46 7.67 12.75
CA LYS A 173 -22.19 7.40 14.00
C LYS A 173 -23.55 6.77 13.73
#